data_AF-A0AAE6RHH9-F1
#
_entry.id   AF-A0AAE6RHH9-F1
#
_cell.length_a   1.000
_cell.length_b   1.000
_cell.length_c   1.000
_cell.angle_alpha   90.00
_cell.angle_beta   90.00
_cell.angle_gamma   90.00
#
_symmetry.space_group_name_H-M   'P 1'
#
loop_
_entity.id
_entity.type
_entity.pdbx_description
1 polymer ?
#
loop_
_entity_poly.entity_id
_entity_poly.type
_entity_poly.pdbx_seq_one_letter_code
_entity_poly.pdbx_strand_id
1 'polypeptide(L)'
;MSTDHDFLQDPSSAPSRFGRGGTALREAVHKLVSPWFEQARLRTEEVRAETEELRGEIAGLRAELRGELGTVRDECATLRAETAGLRARLDELGGSLAALRDTVQQEAEAAPGRFVAVDERAAELDERLRGAELELRAVTRRVAEALDR
;
A
#
# COMPACT_ATOMS: atom_id res chain seq x y z
N MET A 1 42.37 -20.68 -57.65
CA MET A 1 41.31 -19.69 -57.91
C MET A 1 41.48 -18.61 -56.87
N SER A 2 41.71 -17.36 -57.28
CA SER A 2 41.85 -16.24 -56.33
C SER A 2 40.52 -16.11 -55.57
N THR A 3 40.54 -16.13 -54.25
CA THR A 3 39.32 -15.98 -53.45
C THR A 3 38.87 -14.51 -53.45
N ASP A 4 37.60 -14.22 -53.12
CA ASP A 4 37.12 -12.83 -52.99
C ASP A 4 37.98 -12.01 -52.01
N HIS A 5 38.56 -12.66 -51.01
CA HIS A 5 39.48 -12.05 -50.06
C HIS A 5 40.81 -11.62 -50.71
N ASP A 6 41.36 -12.46 -51.58
CA ASP A 6 42.61 -12.17 -52.31
C ASP A 6 42.42 -11.03 -53.31
N PHE A 7 41.23 -10.90 -53.91
CA PHE A 7 40.89 -9.79 -54.81
C PHE A 7 40.71 -8.45 -54.09
N LEU A 8 40.15 -8.46 -52.88
CA LEU A 8 40.00 -7.26 -52.05
C LEU A 8 41.33 -6.71 -51.56
N GLN A 9 42.32 -7.58 -51.31
CA GLN A 9 43.68 -7.18 -50.92
C GLN A 9 44.55 -6.82 -52.12
N ASP A 10 44.45 -7.57 -53.22
CA ASP A 10 45.16 -7.33 -54.46
C ASP A 10 44.22 -7.50 -55.67
N PRO A 11 43.67 -6.40 -56.23
CA PRO A 11 42.75 -6.46 -57.36
C PRO A 11 43.42 -6.94 -58.67
N SER A 12 44.76 -7.01 -58.71
CA SER A 12 45.53 -7.54 -59.82
C SER A 12 45.68 -9.07 -59.79
N SER A 13 45.39 -9.69 -58.64
CA SER A 13 45.44 -11.16 -58.45
C SER A 13 44.41 -11.92 -59.28
N ALA A 14 43.33 -11.26 -59.72
CA ALA A 14 42.30 -11.85 -60.56
C ALA A 14 42.73 -11.96 -62.04
N PRO A 15 42.64 -13.15 -62.67
CA PRO A 15 42.99 -13.34 -64.07
C PRO A 15 42.20 -12.43 -65.02
N SER A 16 42.86 -11.89 -66.06
CA SER A 16 42.21 -11.03 -67.05
C SER A 16 42.38 -11.54 -68.47
N ARG A 17 41.28 -11.64 -69.21
CA ARG A 17 41.31 -11.87 -70.67
C ARG A 17 41.81 -10.66 -71.48
N PHE A 18 41.91 -9.48 -70.86
CA PHE A 18 42.27 -8.22 -71.49
C PHE A 18 43.76 -7.83 -71.29
N GLY A 19 44.59 -8.76 -70.80
CA GLY A 19 46.02 -8.53 -70.56
C GLY A 19 46.30 -7.43 -69.53
N ARG A 20 47.49 -6.80 -69.63
CA ARG A 20 47.98 -5.79 -68.68
C ARG A 20 47.12 -4.52 -68.61
N GLY A 21 46.49 -4.12 -69.72
CA GLY A 21 45.57 -2.98 -69.73
C GLY A 21 44.31 -3.25 -68.88
N GLY A 22 43.79 -4.48 -68.94
CA GLY A 22 42.65 -4.91 -68.13
C GLY A 22 42.95 -4.99 -66.63
N THR A 23 44.17 -5.36 -66.24
CA THR A 23 44.59 -5.35 -64.82
C THR A 23 44.78 -3.93 -64.31
N ALA A 24 45.42 -3.05 -65.09
CA ALA A 24 45.60 -1.64 -64.74
C ALA A 24 44.27 -0.89 -64.59
N LEU A 25 43.31 -1.13 -65.48
CA LEU A 25 41.96 -0.57 -65.36
C LEU A 25 41.25 -1.06 -64.09
N ARG A 26 41.33 -2.35 -63.76
CA ARG A 26 40.75 -2.88 -62.52
C ARG A 26 41.37 -2.26 -61.29
N GLU A 27 42.69 -2.11 -61.25
CA GLU A 27 43.39 -1.47 -60.14
C GLU A 27 42.96 0.00 -59.98
N ALA A 28 42.85 0.75 -61.08
CA ALA A 28 42.39 2.13 -61.06
C ALA A 28 40.92 2.25 -60.59
N VAL A 29 40.04 1.36 -61.07
CA VAL A 29 38.64 1.29 -60.62
C VAL A 29 38.56 0.91 -59.15
N HIS A 30 39.34 -0.08 -58.70
CA HIS A 30 39.39 -0.46 -57.29
C HIS A 30 39.83 0.73 -56.42
N LYS A 31 40.94 1.39 -56.74
CA LYS A 31 41.40 2.60 -56.02
C LYS A 31 40.35 3.71 -55.95
N LEU A 32 39.55 3.88 -57.01
CA LEU A 32 38.48 4.89 -57.04
C LEU A 32 37.29 4.52 -56.14
N VAL A 33 36.88 3.25 -56.11
CA VAL A 33 35.64 2.83 -55.44
C VAL A 33 35.89 2.31 -54.01
N SER A 34 37.07 1.77 -53.69
CA SER A 34 37.39 1.24 -52.35
C SER A 34 37.11 2.22 -51.21
N PRO A 35 37.45 3.53 -51.30
CA PRO A 35 37.13 4.47 -50.23
C PRO A 35 35.62 4.60 -49.96
N TRP A 36 34.79 4.53 -51.01
CA TRP A 36 33.33 4.57 -50.88
C TRP A 36 32.78 3.31 -50.22
N PHE A 37 33.30 2.13 -50.55
CA PHE A 37 32.92 0.89 -49.89
C PHE A 37 33.34 0.86 -48.42
N GLU A 38 34.54 1.35 -48.12
CA GLU A 38 35.02 1.47 -46.75
C GLU A 38 34.16 2.44 -45.94
N GLN A 39 33.83 3.60 -46.50
CA GLN A 39 32.94 4.56 -45.87
C GLN A 39 31.53 4.00 -45.67
N ALA A 40 31.00 3.25 -46.64
CA ALA A 40 29.72 2.57 -46.50
C ALA A 40 29.77 1.52 -45.39
N ARG A 41 30.86 0.74 -45.30
CA ARG A 41 31.07 -0.24 -44.23
C ARG A 41 31.09 0.42 -42.85
N LEU A 42 31.90 1.47 -42.68
CA LEU A 42 31.99 2.20 -41.41
C LEU A 42 30.63 2.76 -40.99
N ARG A 43 29.89 3.39 -41.90
CA ARG A 43 28.52 3.87 -41.61
C ARG A 43 27.59 2.73 -41.19
N THR A 44 27.68 1.57 -41.83
CA THR A 44 26.85 0.42 -41.42
C THR A 44 27.24 -0.13 -40.05
N GLU A 45 28.51 -0.03 -39.67
CA GLU A 45 29.00 -0.41 -38.34
C GLU A 45 28.54 0.59 -37.28
N GLU A 46 28.63 1.90 -37.56
CA GLU A 46 28.12 2.99 -36.70
C GLU A 46 26.62 2.82 -36.43
N VAL A 47 25.80 2.67 -37.49
CA VAL A 47 24.35 2.47 -37.34
C VAL A 47 24.04 1.20 -36.55
N ARG A 48 24.81 0.13 -36.73
CA ARG A 48 24.64 -1.10 -35.94
C ARG A 48 24.95 -0.87 -34.46
N ALA A 49 26.02 -0.14 -34.16
CA ALA A 49 26.39 0.19 -32.78
C ALA A 49 25.30 1.04 -32.10
N GLU A 50 24.84 2.11 -32.77
CA GLU A 50 23.74 2.95 -32.27
C GLU A 50 22.44 2.14 -32.08
N THR A 51 22.14 1.22 -33.00
CA THR A 51 20.95 0.36 -32.87
C THR A 51 21.06 -0.58 -31.66
N GLU A 52 22.22 -1.14 -31.38
CA GLU A 52 22.44 -1.98 -30.19
C GLU A 52 22.36 -1.16 -28.90
N GLU A 53 22.91 0.05 -28.88
CA GLU A 53 22.80 0.97 -27.75
C GLU A 53 21.34 1.31 -27.44
N LEU A 54 20.57 1.72 -28.46
CA LEU A 54 19.13 2.00 -28.32
C LEU A 54 18.34 0.77 -27.86
N ARG A 55 18.69 -0.43 -28.32
CA ARG A 55 18.09 -1.69 -27.82
C ARG A 55 18.39 -1.89 -26.34
N GLY A 56 19.61 -1.60 -25.91
CA GLY A 56 20.04 -1.62 -24.52
C GLY A 56 19.24 -0.65 -23.66
N GLU A 57 19.13 0.61 -24.08
CA GLU A 57 18.33 1.63 -23.40
C GLU A 57 16.86 1.23 -23.28
N ILE A 58 16.25 0.76 -24.37
CA ILE A 58 14.86 0.28 -24.38
C ILE A 58 14.69 -0.91 -23.41
N ALA A 59 15.66 -1.82 -23.35
CA ALA A 59 15.61 -2.94 -22.41
C ALA A 59 15.72 -2.45 -20.95
N GLY A 60 16.61 -1.48 -20.68
CA GLY A 60 16.76 -0.83 -19.37
C GLY A 60 15.48 -0.15 -18.91
N LEU A 61 14.93 0.76 -19.74
CA LEU A 61 13.67 1.46 -19.45
C LEU A 61 12.50 0.48 -19.22
N ARG A 62 12.44 -0.62 -19.98
CA ARG A 62 11.43 -1.67 -19.77
C ARG A 62 11.61 -2.45 -18.48
N ALA A 63 12.84 -2.57 -17.97
CA ALA A 63 13.10 -3.21 -16.68
C ALA A 63 12.71 -2.27 -15.54
N GLU A 64 13.12 -1.00 -15.62
CA GLU A 64 12.76 0.06 -14.65
C GLU A 64 11.24 0.21 -14.52
N LEU A 65 10.53 0.41 -15.63
CA LEU A 65 9.07 0.54 -15.63
C LEU A 65 8.37 -0.68 -15.05
N ARG A 66 8.90 -1.90 -15.29
CA ARG A 66 8.35 -3.11 -14.67
C ARG A 66 8.58 -3.15 -13.17
N GLY A 67 9.75 -2.71 -12.72
CA GLY A 67 10.10 -2.59 -11.30
C GLY A 67 9.16 -1.61 -10.60
N GLU A 68 9.05 -0.39 -11.11
CA GLU A 68 8.16 0.66 -10.57
C GLU A 68 6.69 0.25 -10.59
N LEU A 69 6.21 -0.39 -11.66
CA LEU A 69 4.85 -0.95 -11.68
C LEU A 69 4.67 -2.08 -10.67
N GLY A 70 5.73 -2.82 -10.33
CA GLY A 70 5.71 -3.81 -9.26
C GLY A 70 5.53 -3.14 -7.90
N THR A 71 6.40 -2.16 -7.58
CA THR A 71 6.36 -1.45 -6.30
C THR A 71 5.02 -0.74 -6.08
N VAL A 72 4.50 -0.06 -7.09
CA VAL A 72 3.18 0.62 -6.99
C VAL A 72 2.04 -0.39 -6.75
N ARG A 73 2.11 -1.58 -7.35
CA ARG A 73 1.10 -2.63 -7.09
C ARG A 73 1.17 -3.13 -5.66
N ASP A 74 2.36 -3.32 -5.11
CA ASP A 74 2.58 -3.76 -3.74
C ASP A 74 2.11 -2.69 -2.74
N GLU A 75 2.47 -1.42 -2.96
CA GLU A 75 1.96 -0.29 -2.17
C GLU A 75 0.43 -0.21 -2.20
N CYS A 76 -0.16 -0.35 -3.38
CA CYS A 76 -1.62 -0.40 -3.52
C CYS A 76 -2.25 -1.62 -2.82
N ALA A 77 -1.56 -2.74 -2.70
CA ALA A 77 -2.04 -3.91 -1.95
C ALA A 77 -2.00 -3.64 -0.44
N THR A 78 -0.91 -3.07 0.05
CA THR A 78 -0.74 -2.65 1.45
C THR A 78 -1.81 -1.65 1.87
N LEU A 79 -2.02 -0.58 1.09
CA LEU A 79 -3.04 0.44 1.37
C LEU A 79 -4.46 -0.15 1.43
N ARG A 80 -4.77 -1.13 0.57
CA ARG A 80 -6.06 -1.84 0.62
C ARG A 80 -6.22 -2.64 1.91
N ALA A 81 -5.16 -3.33 2.35
CA ALA A 81 -5.17 -4.09 3.60
C ALA A 81 -5.33 -3.16 4.82
N GLU A 82 -4.59 -2.05 4.86
CA GLU A 82 -4.72 -1.04 5.91
C GLU A 82 -6.13 -0.45 5.96
N THR A 83 -6.69 -0.09 4.81
CA THR A 83 -8.07 0.43 4.71
C THR A 83 -9.09 -0.59 5.21
N ALA A 84 -8.91 -1.87 4.88
CA ALA A 84 -9.78 -2.93 5.39
C ALA A 84 -9.65 -3.08 6.92
N GLY A 85 -8.43 -3.01 7.45
CA GLY A 85 -8.18 -3.03 8.90
C GLY A 85 -8.81 -1.84 9.63
N LEU A 86 -8.73 -0.62 9.06
CA LEU A 86 -9.37 0.56 9.62
C LEU A 86 -10.90 0.44 9.64
N ARG A 87 -11.51 -0.10 8.57
CA ARG A 87 -12.96 -0.36 8.54
C ARG A 87 -13.38 -1.33 9.63
N ALA A 88 -12.66 -2.44 9.80
CA ALA A 88 -12.96 -3.41 10.85
C ALA A 88 -12.89 -2.79 12.26
N ARG A 89 -11.89 -1.93 12.51
CA ARG A 89 -11.77 -1.19 13.78
C ARG A 89 -12.91 -0.20 13.99
N LEU A 90 -13.36 0.48 12.94
CA LEU A 90 -14.52 1.38 13.03
C LEU A 90 -15.81 0.61 13.35
N ASP A 91 -15.99 -0.56 12.76
CA ASP A 91 -17.15 -1.43 13.06
C ASP A 91 -17.12 -1.90 14.53
N GLU A 92 -15.94 -2.31 15.02
CA GLU A 92 -15.74 -2.69 16.43
C GLU A 92 -16.03 -1.54 17.41
N LEU A 93 -15.51 -0.34 17.10
CA LEU A 93 -15.80 0.86 17.87
C LEU A 93 -17.28 1.22 17.84
N GLY A 94 -17.93 1.09 16.67
CA GLY A 94 -19.37 1.31 16.51
C GLY A 94 -20.19 0.35 17.38
N GLY A 95 -19.82 -0.94 17.40
CA GLY A 95 -20.42 -1.94 18.27
C GLY A 95 -20.22 -1.63 19.76
N SER A 96 -19.02 -1.22 20.14
CA SER A 96 -18.69 -0.85 21.53
C SER A 96 -19.48 0.38 22.00
N LEU A 97 -19.62 1.39 21.13
CA LEU A 97 -20.44 2.58 21.39
C LEU A 97 -21.93 2.24 21.54
N ALA A 98 -22.44 1.34 20.71
CA ALA A 98 -23.82 0.88 20.81
C ALA A 98 -24.06 0.18 22.16
N ALA A 99 -23.18 -0.74 22.56
CA ALA A 99 -23.27 -1.43 23.84
C ALA A 99 -23.20 -0.46 25.04
N LEU A 100 -22.29 0.52 24.99
CA LEU A 100 -22.18 1.55 26.03
C LEU A 100 -23.45 2.39 26.11
N ARG A 101 -23.97 2.84 24.95
CA ARG A 101 -25.22 3.60 24.87
C ARG A 101 -26.38 2.81 25.48
N ASP A 102 -26.50 1.52 25.16
CA ASP A 102 -27.57 0.68 25.67
C ASP A 102 -27.45 0.51 27.20
N THR A 103 -26.23 0.37 27.73
CA THR A 103 -25.97 0.32 29.17
C THR A 103 -26.37 1.63 29.86
N VAL A 104 -25.97 2.77 29.29
CA VAL A 104 -26.32 4.10 29.82
C VAL A 104 -27.84 4.31 29.78
N GLN A 105 -28.50 3.88 28.72
CA GLN A 105 -29.95 3.96 28.59
C GLN A 105 -30.65 3.14 29.68
N GLN A 106 -30.22 1.89 29.90
CA GLN A 106 -30.77 1.02 30.94
C GLN A 106 -30.59 1.65 32.34
N GLU A 107 -29.42 2.21 32.63
CA GLU A 107 -29.18 2.88 33.91
C GLU A 107 -30.01 4.15 34.07
N ALA A 108 -30.19 4.93 33.00
CA ALA A 108 -31.04 6.11 33.01
C ALA A 108 -32.52 5.76 33.25
N GLU A 109 -33.01 4.67 32.66
CA GLU A 109 -34.37 4.17 32.86
C GLU A 109 -34.58 3.59 34.28
N ALA A 110 -33.56 2.95 34.84
CA ALA A 110 -33.63 2.34 36.18
C ALA A 110 -33.50 3.37 37.32
N ALA A 111 -32.78 4.47 37.10
CA ALA A 111 -32.52 5.50 38.11
C ALA A 111 -33.78 5.99 38.87
N PRO A 112 -34.87 6.45 38.21
CA PRO A 112 -36.04 6.96 38.92
C PRO A 112 -36.68 5.91 39.84
N GLY A 113 -36.77 4.65 39.41
CA GLY A 113 -37.33 3.57 40.24
C GLY A 113 -36.52 3.31 41.50
N ARG A 114 -35.19 3.44 41.44
CA ARG A 114 -34.32 3.32 42.63
C ARG A 114 -34.55 4.48 43.60
N PHE A 115 -34.70 5.71 43.13
CA PHE A 115 -35.01 6.86 43.99
C PHE A 115 -36.37 6.69 44.68
N VAL A 116 -37.41 6.29 43.94
CA VAL A 116 -38.73 6.01 44.53
C VAL A 116 -38.66 4.93 45.61
N ALA A 117 -37.94 3.83 45.35
CA ALA A 117 -37.77 2.77 46.34
C ALA A 117 -37.03 3.25 47.61
N VAL A 118 -36.05 4.16 47.45
CA VAL A 118 -35.36 4.80 48.59
C VAL A 118 -36.32 5.70 49.37
N ASP A 119 -37.13 6.51 48.69
CA ASP A 119 -38.11 7.41 49.32
C ASP A 119 -39.17 6.63 50.10
N GLU A 120 -39.69 5.54 49.52
CA GLU A 120 -40.63 4.63 50.20
C GLU A 120 -40.01 4.00 51.45
N ARG A 121 -38.75 3.56 51.36
CA ARG A 121 -38.04 2.97 52.49
C ARG A 121 -37.77 4.00 53.59
N ALA A 122 -37.47 5.24 53.23
CA ALA A 122 -37.31 6.34 54.17
C ALA A 122 -38.63 6.62 54.91
N ALA A 123 -39.75 6.69 54.18
CA ALA A 123 -41.07 6.89 54.77
C ALA A 123 -41.46 5.76 55.73
N GLU A 124 -41.17 4.50 55.39
CA GLU A 124 -41.40 3.36 56.27
C GLU A 124 -40.57 3.44 57.57
N LEU A 125 -39.29 3.85 57.46
CA LEU A 125 -38.43 4.04 58.61
C LEU A 125 -38.91 5.18 59.52
N ASP A 126 -39.36 6.29 58.94
CA ASP A 126 -39.91 7.42 59.70
C ASP A 126 -41.14 7.01 60.51
N GLU A 127 -42.03 6.21 59.93
CA GLU A 127 -43.22 5.73 60.65
C GLU A 127 -42.86 4.76 61.79
N ARG A 128 -41.88 3.87 61.56
CA ARG A 128 -41.36 2.99 62.61
C ARG A 128 -40.70 3.77 63.74
N LEU A 129 -39.95 4.83 63.42
CA LEU A 129 -39.35 5.73 64.41
C LEU A 129 -40.43 6.42 65.24
N ARG A 130 -41.47 6.98 64.61
CA ARG A 130 -42.62 7.58 65.34
C ARG A 130 -43.30 6.57 66.26
N GLY A 131 -43.53 5.35 65.79
CA GLY A 131 -44.07 4.27 66.61
C GLY A 131 -43.20 3.98 67.83
N ALA A 132 -41.90 3.79 67.64
CA ALA A 132 -40.95 3.57 68.73
C ALA A 132 -40.90 4.74 69.72
N GLU A 133 -40.95 5.99 69.25
CA GLU A 133 -41.01 7.18 70.11
C GLU A 133 -42.27 7.19 70.98
N LEU A 134 -43.43 6.84 70.41
CA LEU A 134 -44.70 6.76 71.15
C LEU A 134 -44.65 5.65 72.20
N GLU A 135 -44.12 4.48 71.86
CA GLU A 135 -43.92 3.36 72.79
C GLU A 135 -43.01 3.76 73.95
N LEU A 136 -41.86 4.40 73.66
CA LEU A 136 -40.94 4.90 74.68
C LEU A 136 -41.63 5.89 75.61
N ARG A 137 -42.38 6.86 75.08
CA ARG A 137 -43.17 7.82 75.90
C ARG A 137 -44.18 7.10 76.79
N ALA A 138 -44.87 6.09 76.26
CA ALA A 138 -45.83 5.30 77.03
C ALA A 138 -45.17 4.45 78.12
N VAL A 139 -43.96 3.92 77.87
CA VAL A 139 -43.15 3.23 78.89
C VAL A 139 -42.71 4.22 79.97
N THR A 140 -42.16 5.39 79.59
CA THR A 140 -41.73 6.43 80.53
C THR A 140 -42.87 6.88 81.44
N ARG A 141 -44.08 7.09 80.88
CA ARG A 141 -45.27 7.44 81.68
C ARG A 141 -45.65 6.34 82.68
N ARG A 142 -45.68 5.07 82.24
CA ARG A 142 -46.00 3.92 83.12
C ARG A 142 -44.98 3.77 84.25
N VAL A 143 -43.70 3.99 83.98
CA VAL A 143 -42.64 3.96 85.01
C VAL A 143 -42.84 5.09 86.01
N ALA A 144 -43.15 6.31 85.57
CA ALA A 144 -43.43 7.43 86.48
C ALA A 144 -44.63 7.14 87.39
N GLU A 145 -45.75 6.66 86.83
CA GLU A 145 -46.95 6.28 87.60
C GLU A 145 -46.69 5.14 88.61
N ALA A 146 -45.72 4.25 88.32
CA ALA A 146 -45.34 3.17 89.23
C ALA A 146 -44.43 3.63 90.37
N LEU A 147 -43.66 4.71 90.18
CA LEU A 147 -42.79 5.31 91.19
C LEU A 147 -43.53 6.25 92.15
N ASP A 148 -44.64 6.84 91.71
CA ASP A 148 -45.50 7.73 92.51
C ASP A 148 -46.50 6.99 93.43
N ARG A 149 -46.55 5.65 93.37
CA ARG A 149 -47.37 4.80 94.24
C ARG A 149 -46.55 4.14 95.35
#